data_AF-Q28RV1-F1
#
_entry.id   AF-Q28RV1-F1
#
_cell.length_a   1.000
_cell.length_b   1.000
_cell.length_c   1.000
_cell.angle_alpha   90.00
_cell.angle_beta   90.00
_cell.angle_gamma   90.00
#
_symmetry.space_group_name_H-M   'P 1'
#
loop_
_entity.id
_entity.type
_entity.pdbx_description
1 polymer ?
#
loop_
_entity_poly.entity_id
_entity_poly.type
_entity_poly.pdbx_seq_one_letter_code
_entity_poly.pdbx_strand_id
1 'polypeptide(L)'
;MSVQELDLHLKSGTTGVSRCWRVTRADGVQFGFTDHDGDLDFEGTTFRAGTGLSAAALSQTTGLSVDNTEAVGALSDLAITEEDIFAGRYDGAEVEAWLVQWAAPENRVLQFRGSLGEITRANGAFSAELRGLTEQMNVPTGRVFQRTCQAVLGDAECKFDLATAGYVADAAVTTGDGLTFTFEGLTSFASRWFERGQMRVLTGDAAGLTEAVKIDQVAGTVRTITLWDNLRENIAPGDVVRLTAGCDKRMATCRAKFANLVNYQGFPDIPSEDWQAAHPTRVSSRSGGSRR
;
A
#
# COMPACT_ATOMS: atom_id res chain seq x y z
N MET A 1 -18.68 -25.92 17.09
CA MET A 1 -19.43 -27.07 16.53
C MET A 1 -20.11 -26.53 15.28
N SER A 2 -19.50 -26.62 14.10
CA SER A 2 -20.01 -25.89 12.93
C SER A 2 -19.81 -26.62 11.59
N VAL A 3 -18.58 -27.06 11.29
CA VAL A 3 -18.28 -27.73 10.01
C VAL A 3 -18.92 -29.12 9.92
N GLN A 4 -18.96 -29.86 11.03
CA GLN A 4 -19.54 -31.20 11.06
C GLN A 4 -21.07 -31.18 10.88
N GLU A 5 -21.75 -30.19 11.46
CA GLU A 5 -23.20 -30.03 11.30
C GLU A 5 -23.55 -29.56 9.89
N LEU A 6 -22.74 -28.65 9.32
CA LEU A 6 -22.87 -28.28 7.92
C LEU A 6 -22.67 -29.49 6.99
N ASP A 7 -21.68 -30.34 7.24
CA ASP A 7 -21.45 -31.57 6.45
C ASP A 7 -22.63 -32.54 6.55
N LEU A 8 -23.21 -32.72 7.75
CA LEU A 8 -24.43 -33.51 7.94
C LEU A 8 -25.61 -32.92 7.16
N HIS A 9 -25.78 -31.59 7.18
CA HIS A 9 -26.80 -30.90 6.41
C HIS A 9 -26.62 -31.11 4.90
N LEU A 10 -25.40 -30.91 4.38
CA LEU A 10 -25.08 -31.09 2.97
C LEU A 10 -25.33 -32.54 2.50
N LYS A 11 -25.06 -33.54 3.33
CA LYS A 11 -25.33 -34.96 3.04
C LYS A 11 -26.81 -35.29 2.93
N SER A 12 -27.70 -34.47 3.48
CA SER A 12 -29.15 -34.68 3.36
C SER A 12 -29.68 -34.39 1.95
N GLY A 13 -28.93 -33.62 1.15
CA GLY A 13 -29.33 -33.21 -0.20
C GLY A 13 -30.36 -32.07 -0.23
N THR A 14 -30.75 -31.51 0.92
CA THR A 14 -31.64 -30.35 0.97
C THR A 14 -30.92 -29.06 0.59
N THR A 15 -31.60 -28.18 -0.13
CA THR A 15 -31.16 -26.79 -0.30
C THR A 15 -31.33 -26.06 1.04
N GLY A 16 -30.25 -25.54 1.60
CA GLY A 16 -30.30 -24.86 2.90
C GLY A 16 -29.05 -24.04 3.21
N VAL A 17 -28.28 -23.71 2.17
CA VAL A 17 -27.01 -22.98 2.29
C VAL A 17 -27.01 -21.74 1.40
N SER A 18 -26.35 -20.69 1.88
CA SER A 18 -26.05 -19.46 1.17
C SER A 18 -24.56 -19.18 1.25
N ARG A 19 -24.08 -18.32 0.36
CA ARG A 19 -22.73 -17.77 0.43
C ARG A 19 -22.76 -16.42 1.12
N CYS A 20 -21.75 -16.19 1.95
CA CYS A 20 -21.56 -14.92 2.64
C CYS A 20 -20.14 -14.43 2.40
N TRP A 21 -19.96 -13.13 2.21
CA TRP A 21 -18.66 -12.51 2.00
C TRP A 21 -18.48 -11.32 2.94
N ARG A 22 -17.29 -11.20 3.51
CA ARG A 22 -16.88 -10.05 4.30
C ARG A 22 -15.71 -9.38 3.61
N VAL A 23 -15.82 -8.08 3.41
CA VAL A 23 -14.72 -7.22 2.95
C VAL A 23 -14.34 -6.29 4.08
N THR A 24 -13.06 -6.31 4.46
CA THR A 24 -12.51 -5.47 5.53
C THR A 24 -11.44 -4.54 4.94
N ARG A 25 -11.70 -3.23 5.02
CA ARG A 25 -10.75 -2.18 4.59
C ARG A 25 -9.59 -2.03 5.58
N ALA A 26 -8.52 -1.40 5.14
CA ALA A 26 -7.34 -1.11 5.96
C ALA A 26 -7.64 -0.20 7.17
N ASP A 27 -8.70 0.61 7.10
CA ASP A 27 -9.18 1.47 8.18
C ASP A 27 -10.13 0.76 9.17
N GLY A 28 -10.40 -0.53 8.95
CA GLY A 28 -11.21 -1.37 9.82
C GLY A 28 -12.71 -1.36 9.52
N VAL A 29 -13.17 -0.57 8.53
CA VAL A 29 -14.57 -0.63 8.09
C VAL A 29 -14.85 -1.98 7.42
N GLN A 30 -15.95 -2.62 7.81
CA GLN A 30 -16.36 -3.94 7.34
C GLN A 30 -17.68 -3.87 6.57
N PHE A 31 -17.76 -4.64 5.51
CA PHE A 31 -18.97 -4.83 4.70
C PHE A 31 -19.28 -6.33 4.60
N GLY A 32 -20.53 -6.70 4.87
CA GLY A 32 -21.01 -8.07 4.74
C GLY A 32 -22.03 -8.19 3.61
N PHE A 33 -21.89 -9.20 2.77
CA PHE A 33 -22.74 -9.49 1.62
C PHE A 33 -23.23 -10.93 1.65
N THR A 34 -24.44 -11.20 1.19
CA THR A 34 -24.98 -12.58 1.10
C THR A 34 -25.80 -12.78 -0.17
N ASP A 35 -25.76 -13.99 -0.74
CA ASP A 35 -26.64 -14.42 -1.84
C ASP A 35 -27.99 -14.96 -1.37
N HIS A 36 -28.24 -14.94 -0.05
CA HIS A 36 -29.54 -15.19 0.56
C HIS A 36 -30.51 -14.01 0.30
N ASP A 37 -31.81 -14.28 0.38
CA ASP A 37 -32.88 -13.29 0.26
C ASP A 37 -33.18 -12.53 1.57
N GLY A 38 -32.54 -12.94 2.68
CA GLY A 38 -32.58 -12.24 3.96
C GLY A 38 -31.19 -11.99 4.54
N ASP A 39 -31.08 -10.96 5.37
CA ASP A 39 -29.86 -10.63 6.10
C ASP A 39 -29.45 -11.78 7.03
N LEU A 40 -28.15 -12.00 7.17
CA LEU A 40 -27.57 -13.01 8.05
C LEU A 40 -26.56 -12.35 9.00
N ASP A 41 -26.52 -12.81 10.26
CA ASP A 41 -25.62 -12.24 11.26
C ASP A 41 -24.71 -13.31 11.85
N PHE A 42 -23.39 -13.09 11.75
CA PHE A 42 -22.40 -13.88 12.49
C PHE A 42 -21.07 -13.13 12.60
N GLU A 43 -20.26 -13.49 13.60
CA GLU A 43 -18.94 -12.88 13.86
C GLU A 43 -18.96 -11.34 14.01
N GLY A 44 -20.07 -10.78 14.48
CA GLY A 44 -20.22 -9.34 14.66
C GLY A 44 -20.42 -8.56 13.36
N THR A 45 -20.65 -9.24 12.24
CA THR A 45 -20.93 -8.65 10.93
C THR A 45 -22.34 -9.02 10.48
N THR A 46 -23.11 -8.03 10.04
CA THR A 46 -24.37 -8.25 9.32
C THR A 46 -24.07 -8.37 7.83
N PHE A 47 -24.42 -9.52 7.26
CA PHE A 47 -24.32 -9.82 5.84
C PHE A 47 -25.64 -9.47 5.16
N ARG A 48 -25.65 -8.38 4.39
CA ARG A 48 -26.87 -7.80 3.84
C ARG A 48 -27.29 -8.49 2.54
N ALA A 49 -28.59 -8.80 2.45
CA ALA A 49 -29.20 -9.38 1.26
C ALA A 49 -29.49 -8.31 0.20
N GLY A 50 -29.52 -8.73 -1.07
CA GLY A 50 -29.81 -7.83 -2.21
C GLY A 50 -28.68 -6.88 -2.59
N THR A 51 -27.57 -6.96 -1.89
CA THR A 51 -26.36 -6.17 -2.10
C THR A 51 -25.17 -7.12 -2.19
N GLY A 52 -24.48 -7.11 -3.33
CA GLY A 52 -23.10 -7.53 -3.39
C GLY A 52 -22.80 -9.00 -3.73
N LEU A 53 -21.95 -9.12 -4.74
CA LEU A 53 -21.06 -10.24 -5.02
C LEU A 53 -21.71 -11.57 -5.46
N SER A 54 -22.17 -11.62 -6.70
CA SER A 54 -22.39 -12.90 -7.37
C SER A 54 -21.04 -13.55 -7.75
N ALA A 55 -20.48 -14.48 -6.98
CA ALA A 55 -19.22 -15.11 -7.41
C ALA A 55 -19.43 -15.98 -8.67
N ALA A 56 -18.93 -15.54 -9.83
CA ALA A 56 -18.76 -16.43 -10.98
C ALA A 56 -17.60 -17.38 -10.67
N ALA A 57 -17.92 -18.59 -10.20
CA ALA A 57 -17.03 -19.74 -10.01
C ALA A 57 -15.73 -19.48 -9.20
N LEU A 58 -15.72 -19.90 -7.93
CA LEU A 58 -14.47 -20.14 -7.20
C LEU A 58 -13.72 -21.32 -7.83
N SER A 59 -12.56 -21.06 -8.44
CA SER A 59 -11.66 -22.08 -8.98
C SER A 59 -10.48 -22.27 -8.04
N GLN A 60 -10.47 -23.36 -7.27
CA GLN A 60 -9.35 -23.75 -6.42
C GLN A 60 -8.43 -24.70 -7.19
N THR A 61 -7.14 -24.36 -7.33
CA THR A 61 -6.16 -25.23 -8.00
C THR A 61 -5.17 -25.76 -6.97
N THR A 62 -4.81 -27.04 -7.04
CA THR A 62 -3.78 -27.61 -6.18
C THR A 62 -2.39 -27.26 -6.74
N GLY A 63 -1.79 -26.17 -6.28
CA GLY A 63 -0.45 -25.73 -6.68
C GLY A 63 0.04 -24.48 -5.95
N LEU A 64 1.32 -24.13 -6.12
CA LEU A 64 1.88 -22.82 -5.73
C LEU A 64 1.63 -21.73 -6.77
N SER A 65 1.07 -22.11 -7.93
CA SER A 65 0.48 -21.15 -8.85
C SER A 65 -0.58 -20.37 -8.09
N VAL A 66 -0.58 -19.05 -8.25
CA VAL A 66 -1.57 -18.19 -7.60
C VAL A 66 -2.95 -18.78 -7.85
N ASP A 67 -3.70 -19.03 -6.78
CA ASP A 67 -5.12 -19.28 -6.87
C ASP A 67 -5.77 -17.99 -7.40
N ASN A 68 -5.71 -17.80 -8.71
CA ASN A 68 -6.40 -16.72 -9.38
C ASN A 68 -7.86 -17.16 -9.45
N THR A 69 -8.61 -16.78 -8.43
CA THR A 69 -10.05 -16.76 -8.52
C THR A 69 -10.46 -15.37 -8.99
N GLU A 70 -10.90 -15.28 -10.23
CA GLU A 70 -11.63 -14.11 -10.68
C GLU A 70 -13.04 -14.21 -10.09
N ALA A 71 -13.33 -13.48 -9.02
CA ALA A 71 -14.71 -13.32 -8.61
C ALA A 71 -15.33 -12.21 -9.45
N VAL A 72 -16.13 -12.58 -10.45
CA VAL A 72 -17.00 -11.61 -11.14
C VAL A 72 -18.18 -11.28 -10.24
N GLY A 73 -17.92 -10.66 -9.10
CA GLY A 73 -18.96 -10.13 -8.24
C GLY A 73 -19.38 -8.77 -8.76
N ALA A 74 -20.62 -8.61 -9.18
CA ALA A 74 -21.21 -7.28 -9.23
C ALA A 74 -21.21 -6.73 -7.80
N LEU A 75 -20.18 -5.95 -7.47
CA LEU A 75 -20.13 -5.12 -6.26
C LEU A 75 -21.08 -3.94 -6.49
N SER A 76 -22.38 -4.23 -6.62
CA SER A 76 -23.42 -3.21 -6.62
C SER A 76 -23.99 -3.16 -5.21
N ASP A 77 -23.28 -2.49 -4.31
CA ASP A 77 -23.87 -2.07 -3.06
C ASP A 77 -23.75 -0.54 -2.97
N LEU A 78 -24.81 0.09 -2.46
CA LEU A 78 -24.81 1.45 -1.94
C LEU A 78 -23.69 1.67 -0.90
N ALA A 79 -23.20 0.60 -0.27
CA ALA A 79 -22.14 0.64 0.72
C ALA A 79 -20.71 0.73 0.15
N ILE A 80 -20.46 0.26 -1.09
CA ILE A 80 -19.18 0.43 -1.79
C ILE A 80 -19.34 1.57 -2.79
N THR A 81 -18.95 2.77 -2.38
CA THR A 81 -19.09 3.96 -3.22
C THR A 81 -17.96 4.04 -4.25
N GLU A 82 -18.27 4.62 -5.40
CA GLU A 82 -17.28 4.91 -6.45
C GLU A 82 -16.18 5.86 -5.93
N GLU A 83 -16.56 6.81 -5.09
CA GLU A 83 -15.65 7.72 -4.39
C GLU A 83 -14.63 6.96 -3.54
N ASP A 84 -15.07 5.95 -2.77
CA ASP A 84 -14.17 5.17 -1.93
C ASP A 84 -13.21 4.29 -2.75
N ILE A 85 -13.67 3.73 -3.88
CA ILE A 85 -12.82 2.97 -4.79
C ILE A 85 -11.74 3.89 -5.39
N PHE A 86 -12.11 5.07 -5.90
CA PHE A 86 -11.13 6.01 -6.45
C PHE A 86 -10.17 6.58 -5.39
N ALA A 87 -10.63 6.71 -4.15
CA ALA A 87 -9.77 7.07 -3.03
C ALA A 87 -8.78 5.95 -2.64
N GLY A 88 -8.84 4.76 -3.27
CA GLY A 88 -7.94 3.63 -2.99
C GLY A 88 -8.25 2.92 -1.67
N ARG A 89 -9.42 3.18 -1.07
CA ARG A 89 -9.77 2.66 0.27
C ARG A 89 -9.94 1.14 0.30
N TYR A 90 -10.16 0.52 -0.86
CA TYR A 90 -10.30 -0.92 -1.04
C TYR A 90 -9.00 -1.62 -1.51
N ASP A 91 -7.90 -0.87 -1.69
CA ASP A 91 -6.63 -1.44 -2.14
C ASP A 91 -6.11 -2.45 -1.12
N GLY A 92 -6.04 -3.73 -1.52
CA GLY A 92 -5.62 -4.82 -0.65
C GLY A 92 -6.58 -5.13 0.50
N ALA A 93 -7.84 -4.68 0.44
CA ALA A 93 -8.86 -5.00 1.45
C ALA A 93 -8.99 -6.53 1.61
N GLU A 94 -9.07 -7.00 2.86
CA GLU A 94 -9.20 -8.42 3.15
C GLU A 94 -10.59 -8.91 2.73
N VAL A 95 -10.63 -10.09 2.11
CA VAL A 95 -11.87 -10.77 1.72
C VAL A 95 -11.92 -12.14 2.36
N GLU A 96 -13.02 -12.43 3.01
CA GLU A 96 -13.37 -13.75 3.52
C GLU A 96 -14.68 -14.19 2.89
N ALA A 97 -14.74 -15.45 2.43
CA ALA A 97 -15.94 -16.03 1.84
C ALA A 97 -16.31 -17.33 2.54
N TRP A 98 -17.57 -17.46 2.94
CA TRP A 98 -18.11 -18.63 3.63
C TRP A 98 -19.22 -19.28 2.82
N LEU A 99 -19.37 -20.59 3.03
CA LEU A 99 -20.62 -21.30 2.80
C LEU A 99 -21.30 -21.47 4.16
N VAL A 100 -22.56 -21.01 4.26
CA VAL A 100 -23.30 -20.86 5.51
C VAL A 100 -24.64 -21.58 5.39
N GLN A 101 -25.03 -22.35 6.40
CA GLN A 101 -26.41 -22.81 6.52
C GLN A 101 -27.28 -21.63 6.99
N TRP A 102 -28.09 -21.03 6.13
CA TRP A 102 -28.81 -19.78 6.46
C TRP A 102 -29.77 -19.93 7.65
N ALA A 103 -30.32 -21.14 7.89
CA ALA A 103 -31.18 -21.41 9.03
C ALA A 103 -30.43 -21.54 10.36
N ALA A 104 -29.12 -21.75 10.32
CA ALA A 104 -28.24 -21.92 11.47
C ALA A 104 -26.84 -21.38 11.12
N PRO A 105 -26.61 -20.05 11.08
CA PRO A 105 -25.37 -19.43 10.59
C PRO A 105 -24.09 -19.84 11.34
N GLU A 106 -24.22 -20.43 12.53
CA GLU A 106 -23.15 -21.12 13.22
C GLU A 106 -22.56 -22.26 12.40
N ASN A 107 -23.36 -22.92 11.56
CA ASN A 107 -22.97 -24.02 10.68
C ASN A 107 -22.45 -23.46 9.37
N ARG A 108 -21.18 -23.09 9.39
CA ARG A 108 -20.47 -22.51 8.24
C ARG A 108 -19.06 -23.05 8.09
N VAL A 109 -18.52 -22.90 6.88
CA VAL A 109 -17.12 -23.17 6.56
C VAL A 109 -16.56 -22.02 5.75
N LEU A 110 -15.35 -21.56 6.11
CA LEU A 110 -14.61 -20.58 5.34
C LEU A 110 -14.07 -21.26 4.08
N GLN A 111 -14.48 -20.79 2.90
CA GLN A 111 -14.06 -21.34 1.60
C GLN A 111 -12.87 -20.61 1.01
N PHE A 112 -12.76 -19.30 1.28
CA PHE A 112 -11.68 -18.46 0.76
C PHE A 112 -11.33 -17.37 1.75
N ARG A 113 -10.03 -17.07 1.84
CA ARG A 113 -9.49 -15.87 2.48
C ARG A 113 -8.39 -15.31 1.60
N GLY A 114 -8.38 -14.00 1.42
CA GLY A 114 -7.43 -13.33 0.55
C GLY A 114 -7.62 -11.82 0.58
N SER A 115 -7.26 -11.15 -0.51
CA SER A 115 -7.43 -9.70 -0.64
C SER A 115 -8.04 -9.32 -1.98
N LEU A 116 -8.64 -8.14 -2.05
CA LEU A 116 -9.00 -7.50 -3.32
C LEU A 116 -7.73 -7.14 -4.10
N GLY A 117 -7.71 -7.55 -5.37
CA GLY A 117 -6.73 -7.21 -6.37
C GLY A 117 -7.19 -6.06 -7.25
N GLU A 118 -7.01 -6.20 -8.57
CA GLU A 118 -7.47 -5.18 -9.51
C GLU A 118 -9.00 -5.04 -9.49
N ILE A 119 -9.49 -3.80 -9.41
CA ILE A 119 -10.91 -3.47 -9.52
C ILE A 119 -11.14 -2.81 -10.88
N THR A 120 -11.94 -3.46 -11.73
CA THR A 120 -12.32 -2.94 -13.04
C THR A 120 -13.79 -2.53 -13.06
N ARG A 121 -14.12 -1.56 -13.92
CA ARG A 121 -15.50 -1.06 -14.09
C ARG A 121 -15.96 -1.28 -15.51
N ALA A 122 -17.15 -1.87 -15.67
CA ALA A 122 -17.83 -1.98 -16.95
C ALA A 122 -19.35 -1.90 -16.75
N ASN A 123 -20.04 -1.10 -17.57
CA ASN A 123 -21.50 -1.05 -17.65
C ASN A 123 -22.23 -0.77 -16.32
N GLY A 124 -21.65 0.05 -15.43
CA GLY A 124 -22.24 0.36 -14.12
C GLY A 124 -22.08 -0.76 -13.08
N ALA A 125 -21.37 -1.83 -13.41
CA ALA A 125 -20.92 -2.85 -12.48
C ALA A 125 -19.40 -2.75 -12.27
N PHE A 126 -18.95 -3.18 -11.10
CA PHE A 126 -17.54 -3.39 -10.79
C PHE A 126 -17.26 -4.89 -10.80
N SER A 127 -16.05 -5.26 -11.20
CA SER A 127 -15.48 -6.60 -11.05
C SER A 127 -14.18 -6.45 -10.28
N ALA A 128 -13.93 -7.31 -9.30
CA ALA A 128 -12.70 -7.28 -8.52
C ALA A 128 -12.02 -8.64 -8.55
N GLU A 129 -10.72 -8.63 -8.84
CA GLU A 129 -9.87 -9.81 -8.73
C GLU A 129 -9.76 -10.22 -7.26
N LEU A 130 -9.92 -11.52 -6.94
CA LEU A 130 -9.61 -12.03 -5.61
C LEU A 130 -8.24 -12.71 -5.63
N ARG A 131 -7.32 -12.18 -4.84
CA ARG A 131 -5.98 -12.73 -4.70
C ARG A 131 -5.92 -13.62 -3.47
N GLY A 132 -5.61 -14.90 -3.68
CA GLY A 132 -5.46 -15.87 -2.59
C GLY A 132 -4.26 -15.58 -1.68
N LEU A 133 -4.18 -16.30 -0.55
CA LEU A 133 -3.12 -16.13 0.45
C LEU A 133 -1.69 -16.30 -0.11
N THR A 134 -1.53 -17.09 -1.19
CA THR A 134 -0.24 -17.37 -1.81
C THR A 134 0.33 -16.21 -2.62
N GLU A 135 -0.47 -15.17 -2.93
CA GLU A 135 -0.01 -14.03 -3.73
C GLU A 135 1.21 -13.33 -3.11
N GLN A 136 1.24 -13.22 -1.78
CA GLN A 136 2.39 -12.64 -1.07
C GLN A 136 3.69 -13.42 -1.28
N MET A 137 3.60 -14.73 -1.58
CA MET A 137 4.76 -15.57 -1.88
C MET A 137 5.30 -15.37 -3.29
N ASN A 138 4.48 -14.81 -4.20
CA ASN A 138 4.87 -14.56 -5.59
C ASN A 138 5.55 -13.18 -5.77
N VAL A 139 5.64 -12.38 -4.70
CA VAL A 139 6.37 -11.11 -4.71
C VAL A 139 7.88 -11.39 -4.69
N PRO A 140 8.66 -10.93 -5.68
CA PRO A 140 10.10 -11.07 -5.65
C PRO A 140 10.68 -10.36 -4.41
N THR A 141 11.25 -11.14 -3.50
CA THR A 141 11.91 -10.64 -2.30
C THR A 141 13.42 -10.78 -2.43
N GLY A 142 14.15 -9.86 -1.82
CA GLY A 142 15.61 -9.88 -1.79
C GLY A 142 16.23 -8.55 -2.19
N ARG A 143 17.56 -8.52 -2.14
CA ARG A 143 18.35 -7.33 -2.47
C ARG A 143 19.02 -7.50 -3.81
N VAL A 144 19.06 -6.41 -4.57
CA VAL A 144 19.86 -6.32 -5.80
C VAL A 144 21.17 -5.64 -5.48
N PHE A 145 22.28 -6.14 -6.01
CA PHE A 145 23.57 -5.46 -5.89
C PHE A 145 23.58 -4.18 -6.76
N GLN A 146 23.27 -3.04 -6.15
CA GLN A 146 23.25 -1.73 -6.81
C GLN A 146 24.05 -0.68 -6.04
N ARG A 147 24.47 0.39 -6.74
CA ARG A 147 25.28 1.45 -6.13
C ARG A 147 24.53 2.27 -5.09
N THR A 148 23.24 2.49 -5.29
CA THR A 148 22.35 3.23 -4.41
C THR A 148 21.93 2.42 -3.18
N CYS A 149 21.61 3.11 -2.08
CA CYS A 149 21.07 2.49 -0.88
C CYS A 149 19.69 1.88 -1.15
N GLN A 150 19.45 0.68 -0.64
CA GLN A 150 18.13 0.03 -0.70
C GLN A 150 17.25 0.29 0.53
N ALA A 151 17.86 0.61 1.67
CA ALA A 151 17.11 0.90 2.88
C ALA A 151 16.16 2.10 2.72
N VAL A 152 14.98 2.01 3.30
CA VAL A 152 14.06 3.13 3.53
C VAL A 152 14.64 3.99 4.66
N LEU A 153 14.53 5.32 4.54
CA LEU A 153 15.12 6.21 5.55
C LEU A 153 14.40 5.98 6.89
N GLY A 154 15.17 5.64 7.93
CA GLY A 154 14.64 5.37 9.27
C GLY A 154 14.08 3.97 9.50
N ASP A 155 14.16 3.06 8.52
CA ASP A 155 13.81 1.65 8.74
C ASP A 155 14.85 0.92 9.61
N ALA A 156 14.63 -0.38 9.85
CA ALA A 156 15.50 -1.20 10.66
C ALA A 156 16.91 -1.41 10.06
N GLU A 157 17.07 -1.26 8.74
CA GLU A 157 18.37 -1.38 8.08
C GLU A 157 19.16 -0.07 8.11
N CYS A 158 18.47 1.06 7.93
CA CYS A 158 19.02 2.42 7.95
C CYS A 158 19.26 2.91 9.37
N LYS A 159 18.33 2.68 10.30
CA LYS A 159 18.41 3.03 11.72
C LYS A 159 18.57 4.52 12.04
N PHE A 160 18.41 5.40 11.05
CA PHE A 160 18.46 6.84 11.29
C PHE A 160 17.21 7.28 12.05
N ASP A 161 17.38 7.95 13.18
CA ASP A 161 16.25 8.47 13.94
C ASP A 161 15.66 9.70 13.26
N LEU A 162 14.48 9.53 12.63
CA LEU A 162 13.75 10.61 11.98
C LEU A 162 13.22 11.67 12.95
N ALA A 163 13.13 11.38 14.25
CA ALA A 163 12.77 12.38 15.26
C ALA A 163 13.93 13.34 15.59
N THR A 164 15.13 13.12 15.05
CA THR A 164 16.27 14.01 15.23
C THR A 164 15.92 15.43 14.76
N ALA A 165 16.14 16.41 15.64
CA ALA A 165 15.88 17.82 15.33
C ALA A 165 16.63 18.25 14.05
N GLY A 166 15.96 18.99 13.18
CA GLY A 166 16.50 19.41 11.88
C GLY A 166 16.27 18.42 10.73
N TYR A 167 15.68 17.26 10.98
CA TYR A 167 15.27 16.31 9.93
C TYR A 167 13.76 16.20 9.75
N VAL A 168 13.00 16.85 10.62
CA VAL A 168 11.55 16.99 10.52
C VAL A 168 11.14 18.44 10.76
N ALA A 169 10.05 18.87 10.14
CA ALA A 169 9.44 20.17 10.34
C ALA A 169 7.91 20.04 10.29
N ASP A 170 7.25 20.54 11.33
CA ASP A 170 5.80 20.72 11.31
C ASP A 170 5.50 22.14 10.85
N ALA A 171 4.62 22.29 9.86
CA ALA A 171 4.27 23.58 9.28
C ALA A 171 2.81 23.61 8.86
N ALA A 172 2.16 24.75 9.03
CA ALA A 172 0.83 25.00 8.51
C ALA A 172 0.92 25.34 7.02
N VAL A 173 0.05 24.72 6.20
CA VAL A 173 -0.07 25.03 4.78
C VAL A 173 -0.55 26.47 4.61
N THR A 174 0.15 27.26 3.79
CA THR A 174 -0.27 28.63 3.45
C THR A 174 -1.24 28.62 2.27
N THR A 175 -0.85 27.97 1.17
CA THR A 175 -1.73 27.70 0.02
C THR A 175 -1.40 26.33 -0.57
N GLY A 176 -2.38 25.71 -1.24
CA GLY A 176 -2.17 24.44 -1.94
C GLY A 176 -3.15 24.23 -3.10
N ASP A 177 -2.73 23.48 -4.11
CA ASP A 177 -3.55 23.10 -5.28
C ASP A 177 -3.70 21.57 -5.44
N GLY A 178 -3.43 20.82 -4.37
CA GLY A 178 -3.48 19.35 -4.33
C GLY A 178 -2.14 18.67 -4.63
N LEU A 179 -1.28 19.27 -5.47
CA LEU A 179 0.05 18.77 -5.76
C LEU A 179 1.17 19.65 -5.21
N THR A 180 0.95 20.95 -5.19
CA THR A 180 1.93 21.95 -4.78
C THR A 180 1.41 22.71 -3.57
N PHE A 181 2.24 22.81 -2.53
CA PHE A 181 1.92 23.45 -1.27
C PHE A 181 2.99 24.49 -0.94
N THR A 182 2.57 25.63 -0.40
CA THR A 182 3.46 26.69 0.06
C THR A 182 3.45 26.79 1.58
N PHE A 183 4.61 27.14 2.13
CA PHE A 183 4.85 27.27 3.56
C PHE A 183 5.68 28.52 3.84
N GLU A 184 5.35 29.22 4.92
CA GLU A 184 6.19 30.29 5.46
C GLU A 184 7.10 29.80 6.60
N GLY A 185 8.24 30.45 6.79
CA GLY A 185 9.06 30.30 8.00
C GLY A 185 10.03 29.11 8.03
N LEU A 186 10.05 28.24 7.02
CA LEU A 186 10.98 27.10 6.91
C LEU A 186 12.39 27.49 6.42
N THR A 187 12.91 28.62 6.89
CA THR A 187 14.18 29.22 6.45
C THR A 187 15.43 28.57 7.07
N SER A 188 15.27 27.81 8.16
CA SER A 188 16.35 27.05 8.80
C SER A 188 16.81 25.83 8.00
N PHE A 189 16.05 25.41 6.99
CA PHE A 189 16.38 24.26 6.15
C PHE A 189 16.99 24.71 4.83
N ALA A 190 18.04 23.99 4.39
CA ALA A 190 18.66 24.28 3.10
C ALA A 190 17.68 24.11 1.93
N SER A 191 18.07 24.61 0.76
CA SER A 191 17.37 24.32 -0.50
C SER A 191 17.37 22.82 -0.77
N ARG A 192 16.25 22.27 -1.27
CA ARG A 192 16.07 20.85 -1.60
C ARG A 192 16.25 19.90 -0.40
N TRP A 193 16.08 20.39 0.82
CA TRP A 193 16.24 19.59 2.05
C TRP A 193 15.19 18.49 2.17
N PHE A 194 13.97 18.73 1.72
CA PHE A 194 12.86 17.78 1.81
C PHE A 194 12.67 16.96 0.52
N GLU A 195 13.44 17.22 -0.54
CA GLU A 195 13.29 16.51 -1.82
C GLU A 195 13.60 15.01 -1.69
N ARG A 196 12.69 14.14 -2.15
CA ARG A 196 12.67 12.69 -1.91
C ARG A 196 12.48 12.31 -0.43
N GLY A 197 11.90 13.22 0.34
CA GLY A 197 11.38 12.98 1.68
C GLY A 197 9.89 12.66 1.63
N GLN A 198 9.19 12.94 2.72
CA GLN A 198 7.76 12.71 2.84
C GLN A 198 7.07 13.94 3.45
N MET A 199 5.86 14.20 2.98
CA MET A 199 4.90 15.09 3.62
C MET A 199 3.79 14.22 4.21
N ARG A 200 3.58 14.31 5.52
CA ARG A 200 2.48 13.65 6.23
C ARG A 200 1.51 14.70 6.76
N VAL A 201 0.23 14.56 6.49
CA VAL A 201 -0.79 15.47 7.01
C VAL A 201 -1.13 15.07 8.45
N LEU A 202 -1.15 16.04 9.35
CA LEU A 202 -1.41 15.83 10.78
C LEU A 202 -2.81 16.26 11.22
N THR A 203 -3.44 17.20 10.50
CA THR A 203 -4.77 17.74 10.81
C THR A 203 -5.61 17.89 9.54
N GLY A 204 -6.92 18.11 9.70
CA GLY A 204 -7.85 18.28 8.58
C GLY A 204 -8.37 16.95 8.03
N ASP A 205 -9.10 17.01 6.91
CA ASP A 205 -9.77 15.86 6.31
C ASP A 205 -8.76 14.82 5.80
N ALA A 206 -7.60 15.29 5.33
CA ALA A 206 -6.50 14.44 4.87
C ALA A 206 -5.60 13.92 6.01
N ALA A 207 -5.96 14.10 7.28
CA ALA A 207 -5.12 13.70 8.41
C ALA A 207 -4.72 12.21 8.36
N GLY A 208 -3.43 11.94 8.53
CA GLY A 208 -2.86 10.59 8.46
C GLY A 208 -2.30 10.22 7.09
N LEU A 209 -2.74 10.88 6.01
CA LEU A 209 -2.24 10.61 4.66
C LEU A 209 -0.79 11.10 4.50
N THR A 210 -0.03 10.40 3.67
CA THR A 210 1.40 10.64 3.44
C THR A 210 1.74 10.50 1.98
N GLU A 211 2.57 11.39 1.44
CA GLU A 211 3.05 11.34 0.06
C GLU A 211 4.51 11.78 -0.05
N ALA A 212 5.20 11.29 -1.07
CA ALA A 212 6.59 11.61 -1.33
C ALA A 212 6.74 13.04 -1.89
N VAL A 213 7.75 13.75 -1.38
CA VAL A 213 8.12 15.06 -1.90
C VAL A 213 8.94 14.89 -3.18
N LYS A 214 8.43 15.38 -4.31
CA LYS A 214 9.11 15.36 -5.61
C LYS A 214 10.06 16.54 -5.78
N ILE A 215 9.65 17.74 -5.37
CA ILE A 215 10.41 18.99 -5.53
C ILE A 215 10.29 19.81 -4.23
N ASP A 216 11.41 20.40 -3.83
CA ASP A 216 11.49 21.35 -2.71
C ASP A 216 12.26 22.59 -3.18
N GLN A 217 11.55 23.72 -3.31
CA GLN A 217 12.06 25.00 -3.79
C GLN A 217 11.89 26.10 -2.74
N VAL A 218 12.83 27.04 -2.71
CA VAL A 218 12.80 28.17 -1.77
C VAL A 218 12.94 29.48 -2.55
N ALA A 219 12.03 30.41 -2.31
CA ALA A 219 12.06 31.78 -2.84
C ALA A 219 11.83 32.77 -1.69
N GLY A 220 12.91 33.41 -1.22
CA GLY A 220 12.86 34.27 -0.03
C GLY A 220 12.52 33.47 1.23
N THR A 221 11.40 33.81 1.90
CA THR A 221 10.90 33.11 3.09
C THR A 221 9.87 32.03 2.79
N VAL A 222 9.46 31.91 1.52
CA VAL A 222 8.45 30.94 1.07
C VAL A 222 9.14 29.68 0.58
N ARG A 223 8.71 28.53 1.11
CA ARG A 223 9.09 27.21 0.61
C ARG A 223 7.90 26.62 -0.15
N THR A 224 8.18 26.11 -1.34
CA THR A 224 7.21 25.42 -2.19
C THR A 224 7.58 23.95 -2.27
N ILE A 225 6.66 23.08 -1.87
CA ILE A 225 6.80 21.62 -1.92
C ILE A 225 5.84 21.10 -2.98
N THR A 226 6.35 20.36 -3.95
CA THR A 226 5.53 19.61 -4.91
C THR A 226 5.63 18.13 -4.60
N LEU A 227 4.48 17.47 -4.48
CA LEU A 227 4.35 16.05 -4.25
C LEU A 227 4.51 15.23 -5.54
N TRP A 228 4.73 13.92 -5.39
CA TRP A 228 4.79 13.00 -6.53
C TRP A 228 3.41 12.72 -7.12
N ASP A 229 2.42 12.58 -6.25
CA ASP A 229 1.02 12.40 -6.59
C ASP A 229 0.14 13.25 -5.66
N ASN A 230 -1.16 13.34 -5.95
CA ASN A 230 -2.12 14.02 -5.10
C ASN A 230 -2.57 13.07 -3.97
N LEU A 231 -2.76 13.61 -2.77
CA LEU A 231 -3.22 12.88 -1.58
C LEU A 231 -4.71 12.45 -1.64
N ARG A 232 -5.40 12.59 -2.78
CA ARG A 232 -6.80 12.18 -3.05
C ARG A 232 -7.86 12.75 -2.09
N GLU A 233 -7.46 13.56 -1.12
CA GLU A 233 -8.26 14.34 -0.20
C GLU A 233 -7.78 15.78 -0.22
N ASN A 234 -8.66 16.72 0.11
CA ASN A 234 -8.31 18.15 0.11
C ASN A 234 -7.47 18.51 1.36
N ILE A 235 -6.45 19.36 1.16
CA ILE A 235 -5.65 19.92 2.25
C ILE A 235 -5.91 21.43 2.25
N ALA A 236 -6.53 21.92 3.31
CA ALA A 236 -6.92 23.31 3.42
C ALA A 236 -5.75 24.17 3.93
N PRO A 237 -5.71 25.47 3.57
CA PRO A 237 -4.86 26.44 4.26
C PRO A 237 -5.07 26.38 5.79
N GLY A 238 -3.96 26.32 6.54
CA GLY A 238 -3.97 26.18 7.99
C GLY A 238 -3.80 24.73 8.48
N ASP A 239 -4.02 23.72 7.64
CA ASP A 239 -3.74 22.34 8.01
C ASP A 239 -2.25 22.14 8.29
N VAL A 240 -1.95 21.41 9.36
CA VAL A 240 -0.59 21.14 9.78
C VAL A 240 -0.10 19.88 9.09
N VAL A 241 1.08 19.97 8.47
CA VAL A 241 1.78 18.83 7.88
C VAL A 241 3.16 18.68 8.51
N ARG A 242 3.67 17.46 8.52
CA ARG A 242 5.06 17.12 8.85
C ARG A 242 5.85 16.85 7.58
N LEU A 243 6.87 17.65 7.32
CA LEU A 243 7.87 17.42 6.29
C LEU A 243 9.06 16.67 6.89
N THR A 244 9.43 15.56 6.27
CA THR A 244 10.59 14.74 6.65
C THR A 244 11.70 14.89 5.62
N ALA A 245 12.94 15.03 6.09
CA ALA A 245 14.11 15.24 5.25
C ALA A 245 14.29 14.13 4.20
N GLY A 246 14.62 14.53 2.98
CA GLY A 246 14.75 13.59 1.88
C GLY A 246 16.09 12.87 1.79
N CYS A 247 16.06 11.64 1.28
CA CYS A 247 17.23 10.80 1.07
C CYS A 247 17.30 10.33 -0.39
N ASP A 248 18.28 10.83 -1.13
CA ASP A 248 18.51 10.49 -2.54
C ASP A 248 19.14 9.10 -2.76
N LYS A 249 19.34 8.35 -1.66
CA LYS A 249 19.94 7.01 -1.61
C LYS A 249 21.41 6.97 -2.03
N ARG A 250 22.10 8.11 -2.12
CA ARG A 250 23.53 8.16 -2.46
C ARG A 250 24.41 8.12 -1.21
N MET A 251 25.54 7.44 -1.33
CA MET A 251 26.54 7.34 -0.25
C MET A 251 27.03 8.72 0.23
N ALA A 252 27.24 9.68 -0.69
CA ALA A 252 27.69 11.03 -0.37
C ALA A 252 26.68 11.76 0.54
N THR A 253 25.40 11.70 0.20
CA THR A 253 24.31 12.29 0.98
C THR A 253 24.14 11.58 2.32
N CYS A 254 24.19 10.25 2.35
CA CYS A 254 24.15 9.47 3.58
C CYS A 254 25.25 9.88 4.57
N ARG A 255 26.47 10.14 4.07
CA ARG A 255 27.59 10.64 4.89
C ARG A 255 27.41 12.10 5.30
N ALA A 256 27.14 12.99 4.35
CA ALA A 256 27.20 14.44 4.59
C ALA A 256 25.95 14.96 5.30
N LYS A 257 24.76 14.51 4.88
CA LYS A 257 23.48 14.98 5.42
C LYS A 257 23.07 14.22 6.68
N PHE A 258 23.28 12.90 6.74
CA PHE A 258 22.75 12.05 7.83
C PHE A 258 23.83 11.49 8.77
N ALA A 259 25.11 11.65 8.43
CA ALA A 259 26.23 11.04 9.17
C ALA A 259 26.06 9.52 9.43
N ASN A 260 25.32 8.82 8.56
CA ASN A 260 24.84 7.46 8.81
C ASN A 260 25.44 6.41 7.86
N LEU A 261 26.68 6.65 7.42
CA LEU A 261 27.34 5.80 6.41
C LEU A 261 27.51 4.34 6.88
N VAL A 262 27.63 4.11 8.20
CA VAL A 262 27.77 2.77 8.79
C VAL A 262 26.59 1.86 8.49
N ASN A 263 25.39 2.42 8.31
CA ASN A 263 24.17 1.68 8.01
C ASN A 263 23.78 1.76 6.50
N TYR A 264 24.69 2.21 5.64
CA TYR A 264 24.43 2.30 4.20
C TYR A 264 24.26 0.91 3.57
N GLN A 265 23.10 0.66 2.96
CA GLN A 265 22.75 -0.63 2.35
C GLN A 265 22.96 -0.70 0.83
N GLY A 266 23.79 0.18 0.27
CA GLY A 266 24.18 0.15 -1.13
C GLY A 266 25.62 -0.32 -1.32
N PHE A 267 26.01 -0.54 -2.57
CA PHE A 267 27.33 -1.05 -2.93
C PHE A 267 28.02 -0.06 -3.89
N PRO A 268 28.58 1.04 -3.35
CA PRO A 268 29.03 2.17 -4.16
C PRO A 268 30.19 1.82 -5.11
N ASP A 269 30.95 0.78 -4.78
CA ASP A 269 32.15 0.32 -5.48
C ASP A 269 31.93 -0.82 -6.48
N ILE A 270 30.68 -1.26 -6.71
CA ILE A 270 30.42 -2.31 -7.71
C ILE A 270 31.06 -1.91 -9.04
N PRO A 271 31.95 -2.74 -9.61
CA PRO A 271 32.51 -2.47 -10.94
C PRO A 271 31.43 -2.52 -12.01
N SER A 272 31.57 -1.70 -13.06
CA SER A 272 30.70 -1.82 -14.24
C SER A 272 30.95 -3.12 -14.99
N GLU A 273 30.00 -3.52 -15.84
CA GLU A 273 30.17 -4.68 -16.74
C GLU A 273 31.38 -4.50 -17.66
N ASP A 274 31.64 -3.28 -18.13
CA ASP A 274 32.84 -2.95 -18.92
C ASP A 274 34.14 -3.32 -18.21
N TRP A 275 34.19 -3.16 -16.88
CA TRP A 275 35.35 -3.55 -16.09
C TRP A 275 35.52 -5.07 -16.04
N GLN A 276 34.43 -5.83 -16.04
CA GLN A 276 34.48 -7.30 -16.04
C GLN A 276 35.00 -7.84 -17.37
N ALA A 277 34.67 -7.17 -18.48
CA ALA A 277 35.16 -7.53 -19.82
C ALA A 277 36.54 -6.94 -20.16
N ALA A 278 37.08 -6.03 -19.33
CA ALA A 278 38.31 -5.31 -19.63
C ALA A 278 39.53 -6.24 -19.61
N HIS A 279 40.24 -6.33 -20.74
CA HIS A 279 41.53 -7.02 -20.78
C HIS A 279 42.60 -6.15 -20.10
N PRO A 280 43.43 -6.69 -19.19
CA PRO A 280 44.43 -5.91 -18.43
C PRO A 280 45.42 -5.10 -19.30
N THR A 281 45.64 -5.53 -20.54
CA THR A 281 46.50 -4.82 -21.51
C THR A 281 45.89 -3.51 -22.01
N ARG A 282 44.56 -3.36 -21.96
CA ARG A 282 43.81 -2.18 -22.42
C ARG A 282 43.54 -1.15 -21.33
N VAL A 283 43.94 -1.42 -20.08
CA VAL A 283 43.74 -0.50 -18.95
C VAL A 283 44.88 0.53 -18.92
N SER A 284 44.52 1.81 -18.89
CA SER A 284 45.46 2.95 -18.94
C SER A 284 46.36 3.08 -17.70
N SER A 285 45.97 2.50 -16.56
CA SER A 285 46.76 2.52 -15.33
C SER A 285 46.68 1.19 -14.56
N ARG A 286 47.83 0.74 -14.05
CA ARG A 286 48.00 -0.49 -13.26
C ARG A 286 48.62 -0.23 -11.88
N SER A 287 48.74 1.02 -11.45
CA SER A 287 49.45 1.40 -10.22
C SER A 287 48.69 1.15 -8.92
N GLY A 288 47.48 0.57 -8.98
CA GLY A 288 46.59 0.40 -7.82
C GLY A 288 46.00 1.73 -7.35
N GLY A 289 44.74 1.73 -6.92
CA GLY A 289 44.06 2.94 -6.45
C GLY A 289 42.54 2.87 -6.57
N SER A 290 41.87 3.91 -6.05
CA SER A 290 40.43 4.08 -6.23
C SER A 290 40.07 4.18 -7.72
N ARG A 291 38.96 3.56 -8.11
CA ARG A 291 38.34 3.67 -9.44
C ARG A 291 36.97 4.37 -9.41
N ARG A 292 36.64 5.01 -8.28
CA ARG A 292 35.48 5.89 -8.19
C ARG A 292 35.65 7.15 -9.03
#